data_AF-A0A0L6JV43-F1
#
_entry.id   AF-A0A0L6JV43-F1
#
_cell.length_a   1.000
_cell.length_b   1.000
_cell.length_c   1.000
_cell.angle_alpha   90.00
_cell.angle_beta   90.00
_cell.angle_gamma   90.00
#
_symmetry.space_group_name_H-M   'P 1'
#
loop_
_entity.id
_entity.type
_entity.pdbx_description
1 polymer ?
#
loop_
_entity_poly.entity_id
_entity_poly.type
_entity_poly.pdbx_seq_one_letter_code
_entity_poly.pdbx_strand_id
1 'polypeptide(L)'
;MNNLSITILREAVFFLEICQEQVFNGKIPASIYFSLSDLKLKFIKNILEDTNKSALVDNELDLRLEHVFYNDTYIHNYIVKNKLNMA
;
A
#
# COMPACT_ATOMS: atom_id res chain seq x y z
N MET A 1 13.59 -20.06 -5.93
CA MET A 1 12.54 -19.04 -5.69
C MET A 1 12.34 -18.25 -6.98
N ASN A 2 11.10 -17.97 -7.37
CA ASN A 2 10.83 -17.27 -8.63
C ASN A 2 11.10 -15.76 -8.43
N ASN A 3 12.28 -15.31 -8.87
CA ASN A 3 12.77 -13.94 -8.71
C ASN A 3 11.72 -12.89 -9.16
N LEU A 4 10.91 -13.25 -10.17
CA LEU A 4 9.85 -12.43 -10.71
C LEU A 4 8.77 -12.01 -9.68
N SER A 5 8.35 -12.91 -8.78
CA SER A 5 7.30 -12.60 -7.79
C SER A 5 7.77 -11.54 -6.79
N ILE A 6 9.03 -11.62 -6.36
CA ILE A 6 9.65 -10.64 -5.46
C ILE A 6 9.81 -9.29 -6.17
N THR A 7 10.28 -9.30 -7.43
CA THR A 7 10.38 -8.08 -8.23
C THR A 7 9.03 -7.39 -8.38
N ILE A 8 7.98 -8.14 -8.75
CA ILE A 8 6.63 -7.58 -8.89
C ILE A 8 6.11 -7.03 -7.56
N LEU A 9 6.36 -7.72 -6.44
CA LEU A 9 5.98 -7.24 -5.12
C LEU A 9 6.69 -5.93 -4.76
N ARG A 10 8.00 -5.83 -5.01
CA ARG A 10 8.79 -4.61 -4.77
C ARG A 10 8.29 -3.43 -5.60
N GLU A 11 7.99 -3.65 -6.89
CA GLU A 11 7.44 -2.61 -7.76
C GLU A 11 6.03 -2.18 -7.32
N ALA A 12 5.19 -3.12 -6.89
CA ALA A 12 3.86 -2.81 -6.37
C ALA A 12 3.93 -1.97 -5.09
N VAL A 13 4.85 -2.30 -4.17
CA VAL A 13 5.12 -1.52 -2.95
C VAL A 13 5.63 -0.12 -3.30
N PHE A 14 6.61 -0.01 -4.21
CA PHE A 14 7.15 1.27 -4.64
C PHE A 14 6.09 2.19 -5.25
N PHE A 15 5.22 1.63 -6.10
CA PHE A 15 4.09 2.39 -6.65
C PHE A 15 3.18 2.95 -5.54
N LEU A 16 2.86 2.13 -4.54
CA LEU A 16 1.99 2.56 -3.44
C LEU A 16 2.64 3.66 -2.60
N GLU A 17 3.95 3.57 -2.32
CA GLU A 17 4.71 4.61 -1.62
C GLU A 17 4.64 5.95 -2.36
N ILE A 18 4.83 5.95 -3.70
CA ILE A 18 4.70 7.17 -4.52
C ILE A 18 3.29 7.76 -4.37
N CYS A 19 2.25 6.93 -4.51
CA CYS A 19 0.88 7.42 -4.41
C CYS A 19 0.57 8.00 -3.02
N GLN A 20 1.03 7.35 -1.94
CA GLN A 20 0.85 7.82 -0.57
C GLN A 20 1.57 9.16 -0.35
N GLU A 21 2.80 9.30 -0.84
CA GLU A 21 3.54 10.55 -0.81
C GLU A 21 2.80 11.68 -1.53
N GLN A 22 2.21 11.40 -2.71
CA GLN A 22 1.43 12.40 -3.43
C GLN A 22 0.16 12.82 -2.65
N VAL A 23 -0.46 11.91 -1.90
CA VAL A 23 -1.60 12.23 -1.01
C VAL A 23 -1.14 13.11 0.15
N PHE A 24 -0.07 12.73 0.85
CA PHE A 24 0.43 13.48 2.01
C PHE A 24 0.90 14.88 1.63
N ASN A 25 1.44 15.05 0.42
CA ASN A 25 1.81 16.34 -0.13
C ASN A 25 0.61 17.13 -0.70
N GLY A 26 -0.61 16.61 -0.61
CA GLY A 26 -1.82 17.26 -1.12
C GLY A 26 -1.90 17.37 -2.64
N LYS A 27 -1.05 16.67 -3.38
CA LYS A 27 -0.98 16.72 -4.85
C LYS A 27 -2.08 15.88 -5.51
N ILE A 28 -2.50 14.80 -4.86
CA ILE A 28 -3.69 14.04 -5.28
C ILE A 28 -4.68 13.92 -4.11
N PRO A 29 -5.99 13.99 -4.37
CA PRO A 29 -6.99 13.72 -3.35
C PRO A 29 -7.01 12.22 -3.05
N ALA A 30 -7.40 11.89 -1.82
CA ALA A 30 -7.36 10.51 -1.37
C ALA A 30 -8.37 9.58 -2.10
N SER A 31 -9.40 10.13 -2.75
CA SER A 31 -10.27 9.36 -3.66
C SER A 31 -9.52 8.83 -4.89
N ILE A 32 -8.59 9.61 -5.44
CA ILE A 32 -7.74 9.18 -6.55
C ILE A 32 -6.74 8.13 -6.07
N TYR A 33 -6.20 8.29 -4.87
CA TYR A 33 -5.36 7.28 -4.25
C TYR A 33 -6.05 5.92 -4.18
N PHE A 34 -7.26 5.83 -3.62
CA PHE A 34 -8.00 4.57 -3.53
C PHE A 34 -8.22 3.92 -4.91
N SER A 35 -8.58 4.73 -5.92
CA SER A 35 -8.74 4.21 -7.28
C SER A 35 -7.45 3.59 -7.85
N LEU A 36 -6.28 4.03 -7.39
CA LEU A 36 -4.97 3.56 -7.84
C LEU A 36 -4.41 2.42 -6.97
N SER A 37 -4.80 2.36 -5.69
CA SER A 37 -4.21 1.48 -4.67
C SER A 37 -5.02 0.23 -4.37
N ASP A 38 -6.36 0.26 -4.41
CA ASP A 38 -7.21 -0.84 -3.90
C ASP A 38 -6.88 -2.20 -4.52
N LEU A 39 -6.81 -2.25 -5.86
CA LEU A 39 -6.47 -3.48 -6.58
C LEU A 39 -5.04 -3.96 -6.30
N LYS A 40 -4.10 -3.03 -6.08
CA LYS A 40 -2.70 -3.37 -5.80
C LYS A 40 -2.52 -3.87 -4.37
N LEU A 41 -3.17 -3.25 -3.40
CA LEU A 41 -3.17 -3.71 -2.02
C LEU A 41 -3.79 -5.11 -1.91
N LYS A 42 -4.88 -5.38 -2.64
CA LYS A 42 -5.46 -6.73 -2.71
C LYS A 42 -4.49 -7.73 -3.34
N PHE A 43 -3.85 -7.37 -4.44
CA PHE A 43 -2.83 -8.21 -5.07
C PHE A 43 -1.66 -8.55 -4.13
N ILE A 44 -1.14 -7.56 -3.41
CA ILE A 44 -0.07 -7.75 -2.41
C ILE A 44 -0.52 -8.71 -1.31
N LYS A 45 -1.72 -8.51 -0.74
CA LYS A 45 -2.27 -9.40 0.30
C LYS A 45 -2.35 -10.84 -0.19
N ASN A 46 -2.88 -11.06 -1.40
CA ASN A 46 -2.97 -12.40 -1.98
C ASN A 46 -1.58 -13.06 -2.13
N ILE A 47 -0.56 -12.33 -2.61
CA ILE A 47 0.81 -12.88 -2.70
C ILE A 47 1.35 -13.27 -1.32
N LEU A 48 1.13 -12.43 -0.31
CA LEU A 48 1.63 -12.68 1.04
C LEU A 48 0.90 -13.83 1.74
N GLU A 49 -0.38 -14.08 1.41
CA GLU A 49 -1.17 -15.20 1.93
C GLU A 49 -0.86 -16.53 1.23
N ASP A 50 -0.68 -16.51 -0.10
CA ASP A 50 -0.41 -17.71 -0.90
C ASP A 50 1.04 -18.20 -0.76
N THR A 51 1.95 -17.34 -0.31
CA THR A 51 3.37 -17.65 -0.19
C THR A 51 3.79 -17.68 1.27
N ASN A 52 4.64 -18.65 1.65
CA ASN A 52 5.23 -18.67 2.98
C ASN A 52 6.08 -17.39 3.18
N LYS A 53 5.55 -16.39 3.89
CA LYS A 53 6.05 -15.00 3.95
C LYS A 53 7.55 -14.91 4.23
N SER A 54 8.06 -15.76 5.13
CA SER A 54 9.47 -15.82 5.53
C SER A 54 10.43 -16.27 4.42
N ALA A 55 9.91 -16.89 3.37
CA ALA A 55 10.69 -17.37 2.23
C ALA A 55 10.73 -16.34 1.09
N LEU A 56 9.82 -15.36 1.06
CA LEU A 56 9.67 -14.41 -0.05
C LEU A 56 10.19 -13.01 0.30
N VAL A 57 10.04 -12.58 1.56
CA VAL A 57 10.20 -11.18 1.97
C VAL A 57 11.45 -11.03 2.83
N ASP A 58 12.40 -10.20 2.40
CA ASP A 58 13.50 -9.76 3.24
C ASP A 58 13.08 -8.65 4.20
N ASN A 59 13.92 -8.37 5.21
CA ASN A 59 13.60 -7.37 6.23
C ASN A 59 13.31 -5.98 5.66
N GLU A 60 13.95 -5.59 4.55
CA GLU A 60 13.74 -4.28 3.92
C GLU A 60 12.33 -4.21 3.32
N LEU A 61 11.94 -5.22 2.54
CA LEU A 61 10.61 -5.28 1.94
C LEU A 61 9.51 -5.42 2.99
N ASP A 62 9.77 -6.13 4.08
CA ASP A 62 8.80 -6.29 5.18
C ASP A 62 8.50 -4.94 5.84
N LEU A 63 9.54 -4.17 6.18
CA LEU A 63 9.39 -2.81 6.74
C LEU A 63 8.61 -1.89 5.81
N ARG A 64 8.88 -1.95 4.50
CA ARG A 64 8.16 -1.14 3.51
C ARG A 64 6.70 -1.54 3.40
N LEU A 65 6.39 -2.83 3.43
CA LEU A 65 5.01 -3.33 3.46
C LEU A 65 4.26 -2.84 4.71
N GLU A 66 4.88 -2.91 5.89
CA GLU A 66 4.31 -2.39 7.14
C GLU A 66 3.98 -0.90 7.01
N HIS A 67 4.90 -0.10 6.48
CA HIS A 67 4.70 1.33 6.24
C HIS A 67 3.55 1.59 5.25
N VAL A 68 3.49 0.84 4.14
CA VAL A 68 2.41 0.97 3.15
C VAL A 68 1.05 0.68 3.80
N PHE A 69 0.91 -0.39 4.57
CA PHE A 69 -0.37 -0.71 5.22
C PHE A 69 -0.74 0.27 6.34
N TYR A 70 0.25 0.76 7.09
CA TYR A 70 0.04 1.80 8.09
C TYR A 70 -0.48 3.09 7.45
N ASN A 71 0.17 3.55 6.37
CA ASN A 71 -0.21 4.75 5.65
C ASN A 71 -1.59 4.64 4.99
N ASP A 72 -1.91 3.48 4.41
CA ASP A 72 -3.23 3.20 3.83
C ASP A 72 -4.34 3.36 4.90
N THR A 73 -4.14 2.74 6.07
CA THR A 73 -5.04 2.87 7.22
C THR A 73 -5.18 4.32 7.67
N TYR A 74 -4.06 5.05 7.74
CA TYR A 74 -4.05 6.45 8.12
C TYR A 74 -4.84 7.34 7.14
N ILE A 75 -4.62 7.17 5.83
CA ILE A 75 -5.33 7.91 4.78
C ILE A 75 -6.84 7.63 4.85
N HIS A 76 -7.23 6.36 5.02
CA HIS A 76 -8.63 5.97 5.21
C HIS A 76 -9.26 6.67 6.42
N ASN A 77 -8.61 6.62 7.58
CA ASN A 77 -9.12 7.23 8.82
C ASN A 77 -9.21 8.75 8.71
N TYR A 78 -8.25 9.40 8.05
CA TYR A 78 -8.26 10.84 7.82
C TYR A 78 -9.50 11.27 7.02
N ILE A 79 -9.87 10.52 5.97
CA ILE A 79 -11.09 10.83 5.20
C ILE A 79 -12.35 10.61 6.03
N VAL A 80 -12.44 9.50 6.75
CA VAL A 80 -13.62 9.20 7.59
C VAL A 80 -13.84 10.33 8.59
N LYS A 81 -12.77 10.80 9.25
CA LYS A 81 -12.83 11.92 10.20
C LYS A 81 -13.29 13.22 9.52
N ASN A 82 -12.79 13.53 8.32
CA ASN A 82 -13.19 14.75 7.60
C ASN A 82 -14.62 14.70 7.08
N LYS A 83 -15.14 13.53 6.67
CA LYS A 83 -16.54 13.37 6.27
C LYS A 83 -17.50 13.56 7.44
N LEU A 84 -17.14 13.10 8.64
CA LEU A 84 -17.94 13.27 9.85
C LEU A 84 -18.00 14.73 10.33
N ASN A 85 -16.97 15.53 10.05
CA ASN A 85 -16.93 16.95 10.42
C ASN A 85 -17.69 17.87 9.43
N MET A 86 -18.22 17.32 8.34
CA MET A 86 -18.99 18.04 7.31
C MET A 86 -20.50 17.69 7.33
N ALA A 87 -20.92 16.80 8.23
CA ALA A 87 -22.31 16.41 8.46
C ALA A 87 -22.85 17.10 9.71
#